data_AF-A0AAQ1GDA3-F1
#
_entry.id   AF-A0AAQ1GDA3-F1
#
_cell.length_a   1.000
_cell.length_b   1.000
_cell.length_c   1.000
_cell.angle_alpha   90.00
_cell.angle_beta   90.00
_cell.angle_gamma   90.00
#
_symmetry.space_group_name_H-M   'P 1'
#
loop_
_entity.id
_entity.type
_entity.pdbx_description
1 polymer ?
#
loop_
_entity_poly.entity_id
_entity_poly.type
_entity_poly.pdbx_seq_one_letter_code
_entity_poly.pdbx_strand_id
1 'polypeptide(L)'
;MWLQGIERRNGVLAAKMVKGDSDTEWMNVEATWEAAIPGASTSRMSGATCFSRWKVVDATEYFSEMAIKANPDANRHQIFEVDHNGLRLVLPAILVLKALFKPNATVFEYLFRPSGLDMLLAPVSANGSMSVALLPRKLRQHVPVGDTSFERLRWLYCFPSARAAFDSVYTSATSGIVGIKLPTAEIDICLKGCLRGRKFFVSGLNIAKCVPLEAPFDWAGRQPQHFRLREPAPGERLNPILADPDIIEGPAGWELSDDEWACVAYLFPTGPRCRSGEQARAFVGAILEKLGTGVGWTSVNSKHGTISAVSSLYRDYRQSGKWHELVATIIEMRKQKSTVARAA
;
A
#
# COMPACT_ATOMS: atom_id res chain seq x y z
N MET A 1 7.31 -11.77 13.42
CA MET A 1 7.00 -10.90 14.57
C MET A 1 5.96 -9.89 14.11
N TRP A 2 4.92 -9.62 14.89
CA TRP A 2 3.82 -8.72 14.55
C TRP A 2 3.65 -7.68 15.65
N LEU A 3 3.36 -6.44 15.28
CA LEU A 3 3.05 -5.37 16.22
C LEU A 3 1.58 -5.49 16.65
N GLN A 4 1.31 -6.10 17.80
CA GLN A 4 -0.06 -6.42 18.23
C GLN A 4 -0.79 -5.21 18.82
N GLY A 5 -0.09 -4.35 19.56
CA GLY A 5 -0.70 -3.25 20.30
C GLY A 5 0.32 -2.41 21.06
N ILE A 6 -0.18 -1.46 21.85
CA ILE A 6 0.63 -0.64 22.75
C ILE A 6 0.10 -0.84 24.16
N GLU A 7 0.98 -0.87 25.16
CA GLU A 7 0.58 -0.92 26.57
C GLU A 7 1.45 0.02 27.40
N ARG A 8 0.95 0.45 28.57
CA ARG A 8 1.75 1.19 29.53
C ARG A 8 2.52 0.21 30.42
N ARG A 9 3.84 0.31 30.43
CA ARG A 9 4.74 -0.44 31.31
C ARG A 9 5.57 0.54 32.11
N ASN A 10 5.50 0.47 33.44
CA ASN A 10 6.22 1.38 34.34
C ASN A 10 5.96 2.86 34.01
N GLY A 11 4.71 3.20 33.67
CA GLY A 11 4.30 4.56 33.30
C GLY A 11 4.65 5.00 31.88
N VAL A 12 5.46 4.24 31.13
CA VAL A 12 5.90 4.55 29.77
C VAL A 12 5.15 3.71 28.75
N LEU A 13 4.87 4.26 27.56
CA LEU A 13 4.28 3.50 26.45
C LEU A 13 5.31 2.53 25.88
N ALA A 14 4.93 1.26 25.76
CA ALA A 14 5.73 0.20 25.15
C ALA A 14 4.90 -0.51 24.06
N ALA A 15 5.54 -0.82 22.94
CA ALA A 15 4.92 -1.57 21.86
C ALA A 15 5.06 -3.08 22.12
N LYS A 16 3.94 -3.78 22.02
CA LYS A 16 3.84 -5.22 22.20
C LYS A 16 4.04 -5.92 20.88
N MET A 17 5.12 -6.67 20.77
CA MET A 17 5.48 -7.46 19.60
C MET A 17 5.20 -8.94 19.89
N VAL A 18 4.55 -9.65 18.98
CA VAL A 18 4.23 -11.08 19.14
C VAL A 18 4.93 -11.92 18.07
N LYS A 19 5.48 -13.06 18.48
CA LYS A 19 6.20 -14.00 17.62
C LYS A 19 5.62 -15.40 17.80
N GLY A 20 4.71 -15.80 16.91
CA GLY A 20 3.97 -17.05 17.14
C GLY A 20 2.79 -16.84 18.08
N ASP A 21 2.34 -17.94 18.69
CA ASP A 21 1.09 -17.98 19.46
C ASP A 21 1.22 -17.34 20.85
N SER A 22 2.42 -17.34 21.44
CA SER A 22 2.61 -16.95 22.85
C SER A 22 3.87 -16.13 23.18
N ASP A 23 4.85 -16.04 22.28
CA ASP A 23 6.08 -15.30 22.56
C ASP A 23 5.84 -13.80 22.39
N THR A 24 5.99 -13.04 23.48
CA THR A 24 5.75 -11.61 23.52
C THR A 24 7.04 -10.88 23.86
N GLU A 25 7.46 -10.03 22.94
CA GLU A 25 8.57 -9.10 23.12
C GLU A 25 8.04 -7.66 23.28
N TRP A 26 8.81 -6.84 23.96
CA TRP A 26 8.48 -5.43 24.22
C TRP A 26 9.54 -4.55 23.61
N MET A 27 9.11 -3.52 22.88
CA MET A 27 10.01 -2.51 22.33
C MET A 27 9.55 -1.10 22.70
N ASN A 28 10.49 -0.17 22.74
CA ASN A 28 10.14 1.24 22.91
C ASN A 28 9.26 1.70 21.74
N VAL A 29 8.19 2.47 22.02
CA VAL A 29 7.27 2.93 20.97
C VAL A 29 7.97 3.78 19.90
N GLU A 30 9.00 4.53 20.28
CA GLU A 30 9.83 5.31 19.35
C GLU A 30 10.67 4.45 18.39
N ALA A 31 10.87 3.16 18.66
CA ALA A 31 11.58 2.22 17.79
C ALA A 31 10.61 1.44 16.86
N THR A 32 9.29 1.64 16.98
CA THR A 32 8.30 0.91 16.15
C THR A 32 8.44 1.18 14.65
N TRP A 33 9.13 2.25 14.24
CA TRP A 33 9.46 2.48 12.83
C TRP A 33 10.40 1.40 12.25
N GLU A 34 11.13 0.67 13.09
CA GLU A 34 12.01 -0.44 12.69
C GLU A 34 11.23 -1.76 12.51
N ALA A 35 10.03 -1.87 13.09
CA ALA A 35 9.24 -3.10 13.07
C ALA A 35 8.94 -3.55 11.63
N ALA A 36 9.53 -4.67 11.21
CA ALA A 36 9.24 -5.24 9.90
C ALA A 36 7.83 -5.85 9.88
N ILE A 37 7.08 -5.57 8.83
CA ILE A 37 5.81 -6.28 8.59
C ILE A 37 6.14 -7.63 7.95
N PRO A 38 5.67 -8.76 8.51
CA PRO A 38 5.83 -10.07 7.90
C PRO A 38 5.32 -10.08 6.46
N GLY A 39 6.03 -10.74 5.55
CA GLY A 39 5.55 -10.93 4.18
C GLY A 39 6.64 -10.94 3.12
N ALA A 40 6.60 -11.92 2.23
CA ALA A 40 7.37 -11.88 1.00
C ALA A 40 6.82 -10.75 0.10
N SER A 41 7.63 -9.72 -0.15
CA SER A 41 7.26 -8.64 -1.07
C SER A 41 7.65 -9.02 -2.50
N THR A 42 6.85 -9.86 -3.14
CA THR A 42 7.07 -10.26 -4.54
C THR A 42 6.44 -9.26 -5.52
N SER A 43 5.37 -8.57 -5.08
CA SER A 43 4.64 -7.63 -5.91
C SER A 43 4.84 -6.17 -5.50
N ARG A 44 4.77 -5.28 -6.49
CA ARG A 44 4.78 -3.84 -6.38
C ARG A 44 3.64 -3.27 -7.21
N MET A 45 3.06 -2.16 -6.76
CA MET A 45 2.13 -1.39 -7.55
C MET A 45 2.18 0.08 -7.15
N SER A 46 1.71 0.96 -8.01
CA SER A 46 1.56 2.39 -7.70
C SER A 46 0.23 2.90 -8.21
N GLY A 47 -0.24 3.99 -7.62
CA GLY A 47 -1.48 4.63 -8.03
C GLY A 47 -1.86 5.80 -7.14
N ALA A 48 -2.86 6.57 -7.59
CA ALA A 48 -3.47 7.62 -6.81
C ALA A 48 -4.66 7.07 -6.00
N THR A 49 -4.86 7.56 -4.78
CA THR A 49 -6.03 7.29 -3.95
C THR A 49 -6.35 8.48 -3.04
N CYS A 50 -7.47 8.42 -2.32
CA CYS A 50 -7.88 9.45 -1.37
C CYS A 50 -8.14 8.81 -0.01
N PHE A 51 -7.60 9.40 1.06
CA PHE A 51 -7.72 8.85 2.41
C PHE A 51 -9.17 8.73 2.90
N SER A 52 -10.09 9.57 2.39
CA SER A 52 -11.52 9.48 2.74
C SER A 52 -12.18 8.17 2.26
N ARG A 53 -11.56 7.47 1.31
CA ARG A 53 -12.04 6.16 0.81
C ARG A 53 -11.54 4.98 1.63
N TRP A 54 -10.61 5.22 2.56
CA TRP A 54 -9.99 4.17 3.36
C TRP A 54 -10.87 3.87 4.57
N LYS A 55 -11.07 2.59 4.86
CA LYS A 55 -11.92 2.14 5.97
C LYS A 55 -11.12 1.25 6.90
N VAL A 56 -11.39 1.34 8.20
CA VAL A 56 -10.83 0.39 9.17
C VAL A 56 -11.58 -0.93 9.03
N VAL A 57 -10.83 -2.04 9.00
CA VAL A 57 -11.37 -3.40 8.90
C VAL A 57 -10.72 -4.33 9.91
N ASP A 58 -11.31 -5.51 10.05
CA ASP A 58 -10.78 -6.58 10.87
C ASP A 58 -9.46 -7.17 10.32
N ALA A 59 -8.60 -7.65 11.21
CA ALA A 59 -7.26 -8.12 10.87
C ALA A 59 -7.18 -9.61 10.49
N THR A 60 -8.23 -10.40 10.73
CA THR A 60 -8.24 -11.87 10.56
C THR A 60 -7.75 -12.30 9.19
N GLU A 61 -8.26 -11.63 8.15
CA GLU A 61 -7.89 -11.94 6.77
C GLU A 61 -6.42 -11.63 6.47
N TYR A 62 -5.90 -10.51 6.98
CA TYR A 62 -4.49 -10.17 6.83
C TYR A 62 -3.59 -11.18 7.55
N PHE A 63 -4.01 -11.64 8.73
CA PHE A 63 -3.23 -12.61 9.52
C PHE A 63 -3.15 -13.97 8.82
N SER A 64 -4.29 -14.46 8.33
CA SER A 64 -4.39 -15.72 7.59
C SER A 64 -3.44 -15.72 6.38
N GLU A 65 -3.49 -14.66 5.57
CA GLU A 65 -2.76 -14.59 4.30
C GLU A 65 -1.26 -14.34 4.48
N MET A 66 -0.89 -13.62 5.55
CA MET A 66 0.51 -13.32 5.87
C MET A 66 1.14 -14.36 6.81
N ALA A 67 0.44 -15.48 7.07
CA ALA A 67 0.85 -16.55 7.99
C ALA A 67 1.26 -16.03 9.37
N ILE A 68 0.55 -15.02 9.88
CA ILE A 68 0.78 -14.44 11.20
C ILE A 68 0.07 -15.31 12.23
N LYS A 69 0.86 -16.01 13.03
CA LYS A 69 0.41 -16.93 14.09
C LYS A 69 -0.13 -16.25 15.36
N ALA A 70 -0.37 -14.94 15.33
CA ALA A 70 -0.90 -14.22 16.48
C ALA A 70 -2.42 -14.36 16.56
N ASN A 71 -3.00 -14.25 17.77
CA ASN A 71 -4.45 -14.22 17.93
C ASN A 71 -5.04 -12.92 17.33
N PRO A 72 -5.91 -12.98 16.31
CA PRO A 72 -6.57 -11.81 15.74
C PRO A 72 -7.47 -11.07 16.73
N ASP A 73 -8.12 -11.77 17.67
CA ASP A 73 -9.04 -11.13 18.64
C ASP A 73 -8.30 -10.24 19.65
N ALA A 74 -7.02 -10.56 19.88
CA ALA A 74 -6.13 -9.75 20.71
C ALA A 74 -5.47 -8.61 19.93
N ASN A 75 -5.72 -8.49 18.62
CA ASN A 75 -5.10 -7.48 17.79
C ASN A 75 -5.67 -6.09 18.09
N ARG A 76 -4.78 -5.18 18.47
CA ARG A 76 -5.05 -3.74 18.64
C ARG A 76 -4.32 -2.92 17.58
N HIS A 77 -3.93 -3.54 16.47
CA HIS A 77 -3.31 -2.87 15.33
C HIS A 77 -4.34 -2.62 14.24
N GLN A 78 -4.69 -1.35 14.00
CA GLN A 78 -5.64 -0.99 12.97
C GLN A 78 -5.19 -1.49 11.58
N ILE A 79 -6.12 -2.06 10.83
CA ILE A 79 -5.94 -2.45 9.43
C ILE A 79 -6.88 -1.57 8.60
N PHE A 80 -6.34 -1.01 7.52
CA PHE A 80 -7.11 -0.24 6.55
C PHE A 80 -7.40 -1.07 5.31
N GLU A 81 -8.57 -0.87 4.72
CA GLU A 81 -8.87 -1.29 3.35
C GLU A 81 -9.16 -0.10 2.44
N VAL A 82 -8.84 -0.25 1.15
CA VAL A 82 -9.30 0.67 0.11
C VAL A 82 -9.40 -0.06 -1.23
N ASP A 83 -10.47 0.20 -1.99
CA ASP A 83 -10.56 -0.24 -3.38
C ASP A 83 -9.71 0.67 -4.30
N HIS A 84 -8.84 0.05 -5.09
CA HIS A 84 -8.05 0.73 -6.10
C HIS A 84 -8.10 -0.05 -7.42
N ASN A 85 -8.88 0.45 -8.39
CA ASN A 85 -9.07 -0.19 -9.70
C ASN A 85 -9.58 -1.63 -9.61
N GLY A 86 -10.57 -1.89 -8.74
CA GLY A 86 -11.16 -3.22 -8.53
C GLY A 86 -10.27 -4.17 -7.72
N LEU A 87 -9.18 -3.67 -7.15
CA LEU A 87 -8.29 -4.37 -6.24
C LEU A 87 -8.50 -3.88 -4.82
N ARG A 88 -8.79 -4.79 -3.90
CA ARG A 88 -8.89 -4.49 -2.47
C ARG A 88 -7.50 -4.47 -1.86
N LEU A 89 -7.02 -3.29 -1.50
CA LEU A 89 -5.75 -3.11 -0.79
C LEU A 89 -6.00 -3.29 0.71
N VAL A 90 -5.20 -4.09 1.41
CA VAL A 90 -5.30 -4.31 2.86
C VAL A 90 -3.97 -3.93 3.51
N LEU A 91 -3.98 -2.94 4.42
CA LEU A 91 -2.77 -2.25 4.88
C LEU A 91 -2.75 -2.08 6.42
N PRO A 92 -1.71 -2.55 7.12
CA PRO A 92 -1.52 -2.24 8.54
C PRO A 92 -1.22 -0.77 8.79
N ALA A 93 -1.78 -0.20 9.86
CA ALA A 93 -1.62 1.22 10.20
C ALA A 93 -0.15 1.64 10.38
N ILE A 94 0.74 0.74 10.78
CA ILE A 94 2.16 1.07 10.96
C ILE A 94 2.82 1.44 9.62
N LEU A 95 2.35 0.86 8.51
CA LEU A 95 2.84 1.23 7.18
C LEU A 95 2.41 2.66 6.83
N VAL A 96 1.19 3.05 7.23
CA VAL A 96 0.67 4.41 7.06
C VAL A 96 1.47 5.40 7.91
N LEU A 97 1.73 5.08 9.18
CA LEU A 97 2.58 5.88 10.08
C LEU A 97 3.97 6.12 9.47
N LYS A 98 4.64 5.05 9.03
CA LYS A 98 5.97 5.13 8.41
C LYS A 98 5.95 5.98 7.13
N ALA A 99 4.95 5.79 6.27
CA ALA A 99 4.86 6.50 5.00
C ALA A 99 4.55 7.99 5.18
N LEU A 100 3.62 8.32 6.09
CA LEU A 100 3.22 9.70 6.35
C LEU A 100 4.30 10.49 7.07
N PHE A 101 4.95 9.92 8.08
CA PHE A 101 5.81 10.68 8.99
C PHE A 101 7.31 10.55 8.72
N LYS A 102 7.71 9.71 7.75
CA LYS A 102 9.10 9.32 7.46
C LYS A 102 9.74 8.61 8.65
N PRO A 103 10.14 7.33 8.51
CA PRO A 103 10.65 6.56 9.63
C PRO A 103 12.01 7.12 10.09
N ASN A 104 12.02 7.76 11.25
CA ASN A 104 13.23 8.04 12.02
C ASN A 104 12.87 8.13 13.51
N ALA A 105 13.85 7.85 14.36
CA ALA A 105 13.67 7.82 15.81
C ALA A 105 13.10 9.14 16.36
N THR A 106 13.60 10.29 15.89
CA THR A 106 13.15 11.60 16.37
C THR A 106 11.66 11.82 16.12
N VAL A 107 11.18 11.64 14.88
CA VAL A 107 9.76 11.88 14.57
C VAL A 107 8.87 10.89 15.34
N PHE A 108 9.28 9.63 15.44
CA PHE A 108 8.52 8.62 16.18
C PHE A 108 8.52 8.88 17.69
N GLU A 109 9.59 9.39 18.28
CA GLU A 109 9.62 9.85 19.68
C GLU A 109 8.52 10.90 19.92
N TYR A 110 8.34 11.85 18.99
CA TYR A 110 7.34 12.91 19.12
C TYR A 110 5.91 12.45 18.76
N LEU A 111 5.74 11.47 17.87
CA LEU A 111 4.41 10.91 17.56
C LEU A 111 3.71 10.30 18.79
N PHE A 112 4.49 9.80 19.75
CA PHE A 112 3.98 9.21 20.99
C PHE A 112 4.06 10.17 22.18
N ARG A 113 3.99 11.50 21.94
CA ARG A 113 3.92 12.53 22.98
C ARG A 113 2.71 13.45 22.80
N PRO A 114 2.13 13.96 23.90
CA PRO A 114 1.14 15.02 23.81
C PRO A 114 1.78 16.27 23.19
N SER A 115 1.08 16.90 22.23
CA SER A 115 1.57 18.09 21.50
C SER A 115 2.94 17.89 20.85
N GLY A 116 3.27 16.65 20.45
CA GLY A 116 4.60 16.30 19.96
C GLY A 116 5.05 17.13 18.75
N LEU A 117 4.10 17.53 17.89
CA LEU A 117 4.41 18.34 16.72
C LEU A 117 4.87 19.77 17.11
N ASP A 118 4.23 20.39 18.10
CA ASP A 118 4.61 21.71 18.62
C ASP A 118 5.93 21.67 19.40
N MET A 119 6.28 20.51 19.96
CA MET A 119 7.59 20.31 20.60
C MET A 119 8.71 20.03 19.58
N LEU A 120 8.37 19.75 18.33
CA LEU A 120 9.31 19.47 17.24
C LEU A 120 9.51 20.69 16.34
N LEU A 121 8.45 21.47 16.09
CA LEU A 121 8.39 22.53 15.09
C LEU A 121 8.07 23.89 15.70
N ALA A 122 8.59 24.94 15.08
CA ALA A 122 8.14 26.31 15.26
C ALA A 122 7.71 26.92 13.93
N PRO A 123 6.63 27.70 13.89
CA PRO A 123 6.26 28.42 12.68
C PRO A 123 7.26 29.55 12.41
N VAL A 124 7.59 29.77 11.14
CA VAL A 124 8.46 30.85 10.69
C VAL A 124 7.78 31.60 9.55
N SER A 125 7.66 32.93 9.69
CA SER A 125 7.10 33.77 8.64
C SER A 125 8.10 33.93 7.50
N ALA A 126 7.65 33.67 6.27
CA ALA A 126 8.43 33.81 5.05
C ALA A 126 7.54 34.36 3.92
N ASN A 127 7.82 35.61 3.50
CA ASN A 127 7.18 36.25 2.34
C ASN A 127 5.65 36.19 2.34
N GLY A 128 5.01 36.48 3.48
CA GLY A 128 3.54 36.44 3.60
C GLY A 128 2.93 35.04 3.65
N SER A 129 3.75 34.00 3.82
CA SER A 129 3.33 32.64 4.13
C SER A 129 4.01 32.13 5.39
N MET A 130 3.39 31.17 6.08
CA MET A 130 4.06 30.47 7.17
C MET A 130 4.76 29.20 6.66
N SER A 131 6.01 29.05 7.06
CA SER A 131 6.78 27.82 6.96
C SER A 131 6.99 27.24 8.37
N VAL A 132 7.74 26.15 8.47
CA VAL A 132 8.15 25.55 9.75
C VAL A 132 9.65 25.39 9.81
N ALA A 133 10.21 25.57 11.01
CA ALA A 133 11.58 25.25 11.35
C ALA A 133 11.61 24.23 12.48
N LEU A 134 12.66 23.40 12.51
CA LEU A 134 12.86 22.45 13.60
C LEU A 134 13.41 23.17 14.82
N LEU A 135 12.88 22.83 16.00
CA LEU A 135 13.37 23.39 17.26
C LEU A 135 14.77 22.84 17.59
N PRO A 136 15.77 23.69 17.89
CA PRO A 136 17.18 23.31 17.99
C PRO A 136 17.53 22.41 19.17
N ARG A 137 16.61 22.20 20.14
CA ARG A 137 16.93 21.55 21.41
C ARG A 137 17.13 20.03 21.33
N LYS A 138 16.73 19.36 20.25
CA LYS A 138 16.52 17.88 20.29
C LYS A 138 17.03 17.07 19.10
N LEU A 139 17.47 17.69 18.01
CA LEU A 139 18.15 16.96 16.93
C LEU A 139 19.64 16.92 17.24
N ARG A 140 20.22 15.73 17.38
CA ARG A 140 21.67 15.55 17.26
C ARG A 140 22.07 16.16 15.91
N GLN A 141 22.75 17.30 15.96
CA GLN A 141 22.83 18.35 14.93
C GLN A 141 23.54 17.97 13.61
N HIS A 142 23.66 16.69 13.26
CA HIS A 142 24.57 16.24 12.20
C HIS A 142 23.90 15.76 10.90
N VAL A 143 22.57 15.71 10.82
CA VAL A 143 21.90 15.32 9.58
C VAL A 143 21.01 16.46 9.08
N PRO A 144 21.36 17.12 7.96
CA PRO A 144 20.48 18.11 7.36
C PRO A 144 19.15 17.46 6.97
N VAL A 145 18.06 18.13 7.33
CA VAL A 145 16.72 17.70 6.94
C VAL A 145 16.50 18.12 5.50
N GLY A 146 16.42 17.15 4.59
CA GLY A 146 16.21 17.44 3.17
C GLY A 146 14.83 18.05 2.88
N ASP A 147 14.70 18.74 1.75
CA ASP A 147 13.53 19.55 1.38
C ASP A 147 12.19 18.80 1.47
N THR A 148 12.12 17.57 0.97
CA THR A 148 10.90 16.72 1.05
C THR A 148 10.47 16.42 2.49
N SER A 149 11.41 16.44 3.44
CA SER A 149 11.10 16.23 4.85
C SER A 149 10.53 17.51 5.47
N PHE A 150 11.03 18.69 5.06
CA PHE A 150 10.43 19.97 5.45
C PHE A 150 9.05 20.18 4.82
N GLU A 151 8.86 19.84 3.54
CA GLU A 151 7.54 19.91 2.90
C GLU A 151 6.50 19.05 3.64
N ARG A 152 6.88 17.83 4.03
CA ARG A 152 6.05 16.95 4.87
C ARG A 152 5.69 17.62 6.20
N LEU A 153 6.68 18.13 6.93
CA LEU A 153 6.45 18.75 8.25
C LEU A 153 5.60 20.02 8.14
N ARG A 154 5.80 20.81 7.08
CA ARG A 154 4.98 21.98 6.76
C ARG A 154 3.53 21.59 6.52
N TRP A 155 3.27 20.55 5.72
CA TRP A 155 1.91 20.03 5.51
C TRP A 155 1.26 19.58 6.82
N LEU A 156 1.96 18.77 7.61
CA LEU A 156 1.46 18.28 8.90
C LEU A 156 1.13 19.41 9.88
N TYR A 157 1.90 20.49 9.88
CA TYR A 157 1.71 21.60 10.81
C TYR A 157 0.62 22.59 10.38
N CYS A 158 0.53 22.86 9.08
CA CYS A 158 -0.33 23.92 8.53
C CYS A 158 -1.76 23.46 8.18
N PHE A 159 -2.04 22.16 8.11
CA PHE A 159 -3.36 21.65 7.70
C PHE A 159 -4.09 20.95 8.85
N PRO A 160 -5.35 21.30 9.15
CA PRO A 160 -6.07 20.80 10.33
C PRO A 160 -6.15 19.27 10.45
N SER A 161 -6.56 18.58 9.39
CA SER A 161 -6.69 17.12 9.41
C SER A 161 -5.33 16.42 9.46
N ALA A 162 -4.30 17.00 8.85
CA ALA A 162 -2.93 16.48 8.88
C ALA A 162 -2.32 16.60 10.28
N ARG A 163 -2.55 17.72 10.96
CA ARG A 163 -2.16 17.93 12.35
C ARG A 163 -2.91 16.97 13.28
N ALA A 164 -4.22 16.87 13.12
CA ALA A 164 -5.04 15.92 13.89
C ALA A 164 -4.61 14.46 13.66
N ALA A 165 -4.15 14.11 12.44
CA ALA A 165 -3.61 12.78 12.15
C ALA A 165 -2.34 12.51 12.98
N PHE A 166 -1.43 13.48 13.09
CA PHE A 166 -0.24 13.37 13.95
C PHE A 166 -0.62 13.15 15.41
N ASP A 167 -1.49 14.00 15.96
CA ASP A 167 -1.90 13.93 17.38
C ASP A 167 -2.69 12.64 17.70
N SER A 168 -3.44 12.12 16.73
CA SER A 168 -4.24 10.90 16.91
C SER A 168 -3.39 9.66 17.20
N VAL A 169 -2.11 9.65 16.84
CA VAL A 169 -1.20 8.53 17.09
C VAL A 169 -0.99 8.34 18.59
N TYR A 170 -0.64 9.42 19.30
CA TYR A 170 -0.51 9.40 20.75
C TYR A 170 -1.84 9.00 21.42
N THR A 171 -2.95 9.61 21.01
CA THR A 171 -4.28 9.30 21.57
C THR A 171 -4.64 7.82 21.39
N SER A 172 -4.41 7.26 20.20
CA SER A 172 -4.63 5.83 19.92
C SER A 172 -3.71 4.95 20.79
N ALA A 173 -2.42 5.31 20.88
CA ALA A 173 -1.43 4.59 21.67
C ALA A 173 -1.78 4.54 23.16
N THR A 174 -2.30 5.65 23.72
CA THR A 174 -2.77 5.67 25.12
C THR A 174 -3.99 4.78 25.37
N SER A 175 -4.75 4.47 24.33
CA SER A 175 -5.86 3.51 24.35
C SER A 175 -5.41 2.08 24.00
N GLY A 176 -4.11 1.85 23.90
CA GLY A 176 -3.47 0.60 23.55
C GLY A 176 -3.55 0.19 22.08
N ILE A 177 -3.94 1.12 21.21
CA ILE A 177 -4.16 0.90 19.78
C ILE A 177 -2.95 1.41 18.99
N VAL A 178 -2.46 0.60 18.06
CA VAL A 178 -1.54 1.04 17.00
C VAL A 178 -2.40 1.54 15.86
N GLY A 179 -2.61 2.85 15.81
CA GLY A 179 -3.60 3.46 14.92
C GLY A 179 -3.33 4.91 14.58
N ILE A 180 -4.08 5.40 13.59
CA ILE A 180 -4.02 6.79 13.11
C ILE A 180 -5.37 7.19 12.52
N LYS A 181 -5.80 8.42 12.82
CA LYS A 181 -6.84 9.10 12.06
C LYS A 181 -6.24 9.60 10.74
N LEU A 182 -6.81 9.19 9.61
CA LEU A 182 -6.28 9.59 8.31
C LEU A 182 -6.62 11.05 7.99
N PRO A 183 -5.69 11.81 7.38
CA PRO A 183 -5.94 13.19 6.98
C PRO A 183 -6.79 13.28 5.71
N THR A 184 -7.37 14.45 5.44
CA THR A 184 -8.17 14.71 4.24
C THR A 184 -7.27 15.10 3.06
N ALA A 185 -6.80 14.11 2.31
CA ALA A 185 -5.92 14.33 1.17
C ALA A 185 -6.03 13.27 0.07
N GLU A 186 -5.74 13.67 -1.16
CA GLU A 186 -5.36 12.77 -2.24
C GLU A 186 -3.86 12.48 -2.17
N ILE A 187 -3.47 11.24 -2.47
CA ILE A 187 -2.11 10.76 -2.34
C ILE A 187 -1.71 9.90 -3.52
N ASP A 188 -0.44 10.02 -3.92
CA ASP A 188 0.20 9.07 -4.83
C ASP A 188 0.98 8.05 -3.99
N ILE A 189 0.61 6.77 -4.09
CA ILE A 189 1.20 5.69 -3.32
C ILE A 189 2.01 4.73 -4.17
N CYS A 190 3.08 4.20 -3.58
CA CYS A 190 3.83 3.04 -4.07
C CYS A 190 3.77 1.95 -3.01
N LEU A 191 3.24 0.80 -3.40
CA LEU A 191 2.99 -0.35 -2.55
C LEU A 191 3.96 -1.49 -2.89
N LYS A 192 4.29 -2.25 -1.86
CA LYS A 192 4.91 -3.57 -1.93
C LYS A 192 4.05 -4.54 -1.15
N GLY A 193 3.93 -5.77 -1.63
CA GLY A 193 3.06 -6.74 -0.98
C GLY A 193 2.90 -8.04 -1.75
N CYS A 194 1.83 -8.74 -1.42
CA CYS A 194 1.45 -10.00 -2.02
C CYS A 194 0.06 -9.87 -2.66
N LEU A 195 -0.05 -10.22 -3.95
CA LEU A 195 -1.33 -10.30 -4.65
C LEU A 195 -1.90 -11.71 -4.48
N ARG A 196 -3.17 -11.80 -4.11
CA ARG A 196 -3.97 -13.03 -4.01
C ARG A 196 -5.33 -12.77 -4.63
N GLY A 197 -5.48 -13.15 -5.90
CA GLY A 197 -6.68 -12.87 -6.69
C GLY A 197 -7.06 -11.38 -6.70
N ARG A 198 -8.04 -11.01 -5.88
CA ARG A 198 -8.61 -9.64 -5.84
C ARG A 198 -8.08 -8.75 -4.73
N LYS A 199 -7.16 -9.29 -3.93
CA LYS A 199 -6.69 -8.67 -2.69
C LYS A 199 -5.19 -8.48 -2.76
N PHE A 200 -4.74 -7.33 -2.30
CA PHE A 200 -3.31 -7.00 -2.23
C PHE A 200 -2.95 -6.71 -0.77
N PHE A 201 -2.27 -7.66 -0.15
CA PHE A 201 -1.82 -7.57 1.22
C PHE A 201 -0.53 -6.78 1.25
N VAL A 202 -0.62 -5.53 1.71
CA VAL A 202 0.49 -4.58 1.65
C VAL A 202 1.46 -4.87 2.79
N SER A 203 2.74 -5.06 2.46
CA SER A 203 3.86 -5.18 3.40
C SER A 203 4.81 -3.98 3.36
N GLY A 204 4.67 -3.09 2.38
CA GLY A 204 5.37 -1.81 2.32
C GLY A 204 4.55 -0.72 1.63
N LEU A 205 4.60 0.49 2.17
CA LEU A 205 3.90 1.66 1.63
C LEU A 205 4.88 2.84 1.58
N ASN A 206 4.84 3.58 0.48
CA ASN A 206 5.44 4.90 0.37
C ASN A 206 4.39 5.85 -0.19
N ILE A 207 4.34 7.08 0.35
CA ILE A 207 3.55 8.17 -0.20
C ILE A 207 4.53 9.13 -0.87
N ALA A 208 4.39 9.31 -2.19
CA ALA A 208 5.28 10.15 -2.98
C ALA A 208 4.80 11.60 -3.01
N LYS A 209 3.49 11.79 -3.19
CA LYS A 209 2.84 13.09 -3.30
C LYS A 209 1.59 13.13 -2.42
N CYS A 210 1.29 14.32 -1.91
CA CYS A 210 0.06 14.62 -1.20
C CYS A 210 -0.56 15.91 -1.73
N VAL A 211 -1.89 15.91 -1.87
CA VAL A 211 -2.72 17.06 -2.26
C VAL A 211 -3.80 17.22 -1.19
N PRO A 212 -3.66 18.19 -0.27
CA PRO A 212 -4.67 18.43 0.75
C PRO A 212 -6.00 18.81 0.11
N LEU A 213 -7.11 18.26 0.64
CA LEU A 213 -8.48 18.56 0.19
C LEU A 213 -9.22 19.49 1.15
N GLU A 214 -8.47 20.19 2.00
CA GLU A 214 -8.96 21.17 2.96
C GLU A 214 -8.11 22.44 2.88
N ALA A 215 -8.65 23.55 3.38
CA ALA A 215 -7.87 24.77 3.55
C ALA A 215 -6.83 24.60 4.68
N PRO A 216 -5.65 25.23 4.57
CA PRO A 216 -4.76 25.36 5.71
C PRO A 216 -5.40 26.21 6.81
N PHE A 217 -4.83 26.22 8.01
CA PHE A 217 -5.24 27.16 9.05
C PHE A 217 -5.12 28.62 8.57
N ASP A 218 -6.01 29.50 9.04
CA ASP A 218 -6.01 30.92 8.69
C ASP A 218 -4.64 31.59 8.94
N TRP A 219 -4.02 31.27 10.08
CA TRP A 219 -2.71 31.80 10.45
C TRP A 219 -1.57 31.30 9.55
N ALA A 220 -1.76 30.18 8.85
CA ALA A 220 -0.72 29.62 7.98
C ALA A 220 -0.60 30.40 6.65
N GLY A 221 -1.61 31.20 6.30
CA GLY A 221 -1.66 31.96 5.05
C GLY A 221 -1.62 31.06 3.81
N ARG A 222 -1.00 31.54 2.72
CA ARG A 222 -0.92 30.77 1.48
C ARG A 222 0.04 29.57 1.62
N GLN A 223 -0.46 28.37 1.34
CA GLN A 223 0.30 27.13 1.37
C GLN A 223 0.36 26.47 -0.02
N PRO A 224 1.38 25.61 -0.29
CA PRO A 224 1.39 24.79 -1.50
C PRO A 224 0.15 23.91 -1.60
N GLN A 225 -0.35 23.70 -2.82
CA GLN A 225 -1.42 22.73 -3.10
C GLN A 225 -0.89 21.30 -3.27
N HIS A 226 0.41 21.16 -3.57
CA HIS A 226 1.05 19.88 -3.79
C HIS A 226 2.29 19.78 -2.91
N PHE A 227 2.38 18.71 -2.14
CA PHE A 227 3.53 18.40 -1.30
C PHE A 227 4.22 17.14 -1.83
N ARG A 228 5.54 17.20 -2.03
CA ARG A 228 6.39 16.07 -2.38
C ARG A 228 6.93 15.46 -1.09
N LEU A 229 6.42 14.30 -0.76
CA LEU A 229 6.81 13.60 0.48
C LEU A 229 8.02 12.69 0.29
N ARG A 230 8.33 12.33 -0.96
CA ARG A 230 9.47 11.49 -1.33
C ARG A 230 9.97 11.85 -2.73
N GLU A 231 11.28 11.88 -2.90
CA GLU A 231 11.88 11.94 -4.23
C GLU A 231 11.65 10.62 -4.98
N PRO A 232 11.20 10.65 -6.24
CA PRO A 232 11.06 9.44 -7.03
C PRO A 232 12.44 8.77 -7.18
N ALA A 233 12.55 7.50 -6.81
CA ALA A 233 13.80 6.79 -7.03
C ALA A 233 14.03 6.63 -8.56
N PRO A 234 15.27 6.73 -9.05
CA PRO A 234 15.59 6.42 -10.44
C PRO A 234 15.05 5.03 -10.80
N GLY A 235 14.25 4.94 -11.87
CA GLY A 235 13.67 3.67 -12.32
C GLY A 235 12.41 3.19 -11.59
N GLU A 236 11.90 3.92 -10.57
CA GLU A 236 10.68 3.52 -9.84
C GLU A 236 9.40 3.52 -10.73
N ARG A 237 9.49 4.17 -11.90
CA ARG A 237 8.43 4.18 -12.93
C ARG A 237 8.47 2.99 -13.89
N LEU A 238 9.54 2.19 -13.87
CA LEU A 238 9.74 1.13 -14.86
C LEU A 238 9.04 -0.15 -14.39
N ASN A 239 7.74 -0.24 -14.71
CA ASN A 239 6.90 -1.44 -14.65
C ASN A 239 6.75 -2.10 -13.25
N PRO A 240 5.63 -1.90 -12.54
CA PRO A 240 5.37 -2.66 -11.33
C PRO A 240 5.46 -4.17 -11.60
N ILE A 241 6.28 -4.86 -10.81
CA ILE A 241 6.28 -6.33 -10.74
C ILE A 241 4.98 -6.70 -10.06
N LEU A 242 3.97 -7.12 -10.81
CA LEU A 242 2.72 -7.60 -10.25
C LEU A 242 2.67 -9.08 -10.57
N ALA A 243 2.80 -9.92 -9.54
CA ALA A 243 2.82 -11.36 -9.65
C ALA A 243 1.73 -11.96 -8.77
N ASP A 244 0.88 -12.80 -9.36
CA ASP A 244 -0.13 -13.58 -8.67
C ASP A 244 0.29 -15.06 -8.72
N PRO A 245 0.84 -15.61 -7.63
CA PRO A 245 1.36 -16.98 -7.63
C PRO A 245 0.25 -18.04 -7.63
N ASP A 246 -1.02 -17.64 -7.53
CA ASP A 246 -2.14 -18.57 -7.70
C ASP A 246 -2.39 -18.89 -9.19
N ILE A 247 -1.86 -18.06 -10.10
CA ILE A 247 -1.92 -18.31 -11.54
C ILE A 247 -0.83 -19.31 -11.93
N ILE A 248 -1.27 -20.48 -12.40
CA ILE A 248 -0.40 -21.58 -12.83
C ILE A 248 -0.24 -21.60 -14.35
N GLU A 249 0.93 -22.05 -14.82
CA GLU A 249 1.20 -22.28 -16.24
C GLU A 249 0.34 -23.44 -16.78
N GLY A 250 -0.18 -23.28 -18.00
CA GLY A 250 -1.03 -24.27 -18.67
C GLY A 250 -0.26 -25.16 -19.64
N PRO A 251 -0.95 -26.05 -20.38
CA PRO A 251 -0.32 -26.94 -21.37
C PRO A 251 0.29 -26.19 -22.55
N ALA A 252 -0.22 -24.98 -22.87
CA ALA A 252 0.33 -24.07 -23.87
C ALA A 252 1.25 -23.00 -23.26
N GLY A 253 1.85 -23.28 -22.10
CA GLY A 253 2.60 -22.30 -21.32
C GLY A 253 1.67 -21.25 -20.71
N TRP A 254 2.05 -19.97 -20.83
CA TRP A 254 1.22 -18.84 -20.37
C TRP A 254 0.11 -18.44 -21.35
N GLU A 255 0.17 -18.92 -22.59
CA GLU A 255 -0.88 -18.70 -23.57
C GLU A 255 -2.13 -19.53 -23.22
N LEU A 256 -3.26 -19.13 -23.81
CA LEU A 256 -4.50 -19.88 -23.69
C LEU A 256 -4.53 -20.99 -24.74
N SER A 257 -4.84 -22.23 -24.35
CA SER A 257 -5.17 -23.30 -25.30
C SER A 257 -6.52 -23.04 -25.99
N ASP A 258 -6.85 -23.78 -27.05
CA ASP A 258 -8.13 -23.60 -27.76
C ASP A 258 -9.31 -23.88 -26.83
N ASP A 259 -9.24 -24.94 -26.03
CA ASP A 259 -10.25 -25.25 -25.01
C ASP A 259 -10.40 -24.12 -23.99
N GLU A 260 -9.28 -23.64 -23.42
CA GLU A 260 -9.30 -22.57 -22.43
C GLU A 260 -9.93 -21.30 -23.02
N TRP A 261 -9.57 -20.96 -24.25
CA TRP A 261 -10.14 -19.81 -24.95
C TRP A 261 -11.63 -19.99 -25.22
N ALA A 262 -12.07 -21.15 -25.71
CA ALA A 262 -13.48 -21.45 -25.95
C ALA A 262 -14.34 -21.25 -24.70
N CYS A 263 -13.80 -21.61 -23.52
CA CYS A 263 -14.47 -21.43 -22.24
C CYS A 263 -14.55 -19.99 -21.76
N VAL A 264 -13.66 -19.07 -22.19
CA VAL A 264 -13.67 -17.66 -21.72
C VAL A 264 -14.01 -16.65 -22.80
N ALA A 265 -14.15 -17.08 -24.06
CA ALA A 265 -14.39 -16.21 -25.21
C ALA A 265 -15.63 -15.33 -25.05
N TYR A 266 -16.67 -15.83 -24.36
CA TYR A 266 -17.91 -15.08 -24.11
C TYR A 266 -17.71 -13.80 -23.27
N LEU A 267 -16.61 -13.70 -22.51
CA LEU A 267 -16.29 -12.51 -21.73
C LEU A 267 -15.87 -11.32 -22.62
N PHE A 268 -15.49 -11.62 -23.87
CA PHE A 268 -14.99 -10.67 -24.85
C PHE A 268 -16.11 -10.30 -25.83
N PRO A 269 -16.55 -9.03 -25.85
CA PRO A 269 -17.62 -8.62 -26.76
C PRO A 269 -17.16 -8.73 -28.22
N THR A 270 -18.05 -9.23 -29.09
CA THR A 270 -17.86 -9.26 -30.54
C THR A 270 -18.51 -8.03 -31.17
N GLY A 271 -17.76 -7.27 -31.97
CA GLY A 271 -18.29 -6.11 -32.67
C GLY A 271 -17.25 -5.39 -33.52
N PRO A 272 -17.68 -4.51 -34.45
CA PRO A 272 -16.78 -3.85 -35.41
C PRO A 272 -15.77 -2.89 -34.76
N ARG A 273 -16.01 -2.48 -33.50
CA ARG A 273 -15.08 -1.66 -32.68
C ARG A 273 -14.37 -2.48 -31.60
N CYS A 274 -14.63 -3.78 -31.53
CA CYS A 274 -14.03 -4.67 -30.55
C CYS A 274 -12.80 -5.36 -31.16
N ARG A 275 -11.86 -5.76 -30.31
CA ARG A 275 -10.68 -6.53 -30.75
C ARG A 275 -11.15 -7.87 -31.32
N SER A 276 -10.43 -8.39 -32.33
CA SER A 276 -10.71 -9.74 -32.82
C SER A 276 -10.51 -10.77 -31.69
N GLY A 277 -11.18 -11.92 -31.80
CA GLY A 277 -11.06 -12.99 -30.80
C GLY A 277 -9.60 -13.41 -30.59
N GLU A 278 -8.84 -13.56 -31.67
CA GLU A 278 -7.41 -13.90 -31.60
C GLU A 278 -6.57 -12.81 -30.93
N GLN A 279 -6.83 -11.53 -31.24
CA GLN A 279 -6.11 -10.43 -30.61
C GLN A 279 -6.43 -10.34 -29.11
N ALA A 280 -7.69 -10.54 -28.73
CA ALA A 280 -8.10 -10.59 -27.34
C ALA A 280 -7.44 -11.77 -26.61
N ARG A 281 -7.40 -12.95 -27.23
CA ARG A 281 -6.70 -14.14 -26.71
C ARG A 281 -5.22 -13.88 -26.47
N ALA A 282 -4.54 -13.28 -27.45
CA ALA A 282 -3.13 -12.89 -27.32
C ALA A 282 -2.90 -11.91 -26.17
N PHE A 283 -3.80 -10.93 -25.99
CA PHE A 283 -3.69 -9.98 -24.88
C PHE A 283 -3.91 -10.66 -23.53
N VAL A 284 -4.84 -11.63 -23.43
CA VAL A 284 -5.02 -12.40 -22.20
C VAL A 284 -3.78 -13.23 -21.89
N GLY A 285 -3.21 -13.93 -22.88
CA GLY A 285 -1.96 -14.68 -22.72
C GLY A 285 -0.84 -13.80 -22.20
N ALA A 286 -0.69 -12.58 -22.76
CA ALA A 286 0.25 -11.58 -22.25
C ALA A 286 -0.02 -11.22 -20.78
N ILE A 287 -1.27 -10.97 -20.38
CA ILE A 287 -1.60 -10.63 -19.00
C ILE A 287 -1.31 -11.82 -18.06
N LEU A 288 -1.60 -13.07 -18.49
CA LEU A 288 -1.28 -14.28 -17.72
C LEU A 288 0.23 -14.46 -17.56
N GLU A 289 1.03 -14.28 -18.63
CA GLU A 289 2.51 -14.32 -18.55
C GLU A 289 3.01 -13.25 -17.58
N LYS A 290 2.49 -12.01 -17.69
CA LYS A 290 2.83 -10.90 -16.80
C LYS A 290 2.59 -11.24 -15.34
N LEU A 291 1.40 -11.74 -15.00
CA LEU A 291 1.00 -12.00 -13.62
C LEU A 291 1.59 -13.31 -13.08
N GLY A 292 1.77 -14.32 -13.91
CA GLY A 292 2.36 -15.59 -13.49
C GLY A 292 3.86 -15.48 -13.22
N THR A 293 4.59 -14.70 -14.04
CA THR A 293 6.05 -14.58 -13.92
C THR A 293 6.52 -13.32 -13.21
N GLY A 294 5.67 -12.28 -13.14
CA GLY A 294 6.01 -10.96 -12.63
C GLY A 294 6.83 -10.07 -13.58
N VAL A 295 7.23 -10.55 -14.77
CA VAL A 295 8.11 -9.80 -15.71
C VAL A 295 7.53 -8.44 -16.13
N GLY A 296 8.34 -7.43 -16.46
CA GLY A 296 7.82 -6.11 -16.82
C GLY A 296 6.89 -6.12 -18.05
N TRP A 297 5.92 -5.21 -18.11
CA TRP A 297 5.00 -5.09 -19.26
C TRP A 297 5.74 -4.94 -20.60
N THR A 298 6.91 -4.29 -20.62
CA THR A 298 7.72 -4.14 -21.83
C THR A 298 8.16 -5.50 -22.40
N SER A 299 8.53 -6.45 -21.54
CA SER A 299 9.00 -7.78 -21.94
C SER A 299 7.89 -8.66 -22.51
N VAL A 300 6.68 -8.54 -21.96
CA VAL A 300 5.52 -9.32 -22.41
C VAL A 300 4.97 -8.74 -23.72
N ASN A 301 4.83 -7.41 -23.78
CA ASN A 301 4.14 -6.76 -24.88
C ASN A 301 4.93 -6.76 -26.19
N SER A 302 6.25 -6.94 -26.16
CA SER A 302 7.05 -7.10 -27.39
C SER A 302 6.56 -8.25 -28.28
N LYS A 303 5.79 -9.21 -27.73
CA LYS A 303 5.19 -10.33 -28.47
C LYS A 303 3.74 -10.11 -28.88
N HIS A 304 2.98 -9.27 -28.17
CA HIS A 304 1.50 -9.29 -28.23
C HIS A 304 0.82 -7.94 -28.51
N GLY A 305 1.56 -6.81 -28.60
CA GLY A 305 0.98 -5.51 -28.99
C GLY A 305 1.56 -4.29 -28.25
N THR A 306 0.81 -3.19 -28.18
CA THR A 306 1.27 -2.00 -27.45
C THR A 306 0.99 -2.12 -25.95
N ILE A 307 1.94 -1.66 -25.12
CA ILE A 307 1.83 -1.69 -23.65
C ILE A 307 0.52 -1.05 -23.15
N SER A 308 0.13 0.07 -23.77
CA SER A 308 -1.08 0.79 -23.42
C SER A 308 -2.35 -0.05 -23.65
N ALA A 309 -2.41 -0.82 -24.75
CA ALA A 309 -3.61 -1.58 -25.10
C ALA A 309 -3.84 -2.77 -24.16
N VAL A 310 -2.78 -3.53 -23.84
CA VAL A 310 -2.85 -4.68 -22.93
C VAL A 310 -3.11 -4.23 -21.49
N SER A 311 -2.41 -3.20 -21.01
CA SER A 311 -2.62 -2.66 -19.66
C SER A 311 -4.01 -2.04 -19.47
N SER A 312 -4.55 -1.36 -20.50
CA SER A 312 -5.92 -0.84 -20.47
C SER A 312 -6.94 -1.97 -20.43
N LEU A 313 -6.80 -3.00 -21.28
CA LEU A 313 -7.68 -4.18 -21.25
C LEU A 313 -7.69 -4.81 -19.86
N TYR A 314 -6.51 -5.05 -19.27
CA TYR A 314 -6.40 -5.61 -17.93
C TYR A 314 -7.13 -4.75 -16.89
N ARG A 315 -6.89 -3.43 -16.89
CA ARG A 315 -7.55 -2.51 -15.96
C ARG A 315 -9.07 -2.56 -16.10
N ASP A 316 -9.59 -2.50 -17.32
CA ASP A 316 -11.03 -2.50 -17.59
C ASP A 316 -11.68 -3.83 -17.16
N TYR A 317 -10.98 -4.96 -17.36
CA TYR A 317 -11.46 -6.29 -16.98
C TYR A 317 -11.44 -6.52 -15.47
N ARG A 318 -10.46 -5.93 -14.77
CA ARG A 318 -10.45 -5.94 -13.30
C ARG A 318 -11.57 -5.09 -12.71
N GLN A 319 -11.76 -3.89 -13.24
CA GLN A 319 -12.81 -2.97 -12.77
C GLN A 319 -14.20 -3.57 -12.96
N SER A 320 -14.44 -4.26 -14.08
CA SER A 320 -15.69 -4.96 -14.35
C SER A 320 -15.85 -6.31 -13.65
N GLY A 321 -14.81 -6.84 -12.99
CA GLY A 321 -14.82 -8.17 -12.37
C GLY A 321 -14.62 -9.34 -13.33
N LYS A 322 -14.68 -9.11 -14.65
CA LYS A 322 -14.45 -10.12 -15.69
C LYS A 322 -13.10 -10.81 -15.59
N TRP A 323 -12.08 -10.09 -15.13
CA TRP A 323 -10.75 -10.69 -14.93
C TRP A 323 -10.76 -11.83 -13.91
N HIS A 324 -11.54 -11.70 -12.84
CA HIS A 324 -11.64 -12.73 -11.80
C HIS A 324 -12.35 -13.98 -12.31
N GLU A 325 -13.44 -13.80 -13.03
CA GLU A 325 -14.18 -14.88 -13.68
C GLU A 325 -13.30 -15.63 -14.69
N LEU A 326 -12.55 -14.89 -15.50
CA LEU A 326 -11.59 -15.44 -16.46
C LEU A 326 -10.51 -16.28 -15.76
N VAL A 327 -9.85 -15.72 -14.73
CA VAL A 327 -8.76 -16.42 -14.03
C VAL A 327 -9.26 -17.64 -13.26
N ALA A 328 -10.43 -17.54 -12.61
CA ALA A 328 -11.03 -18.66 -11.90
C ALA A 328 -11.31 -19.84 -12.86
N THR A 329 -11.93 -19.54 -14.01
CA THR A 329 -12.23 -20.54 -15.06
C THR A 329 -10.96 -21.22 -15.56
N ILE A 330 -9.92 -20.44 -15.89
CA ILE A 330 -8.65 -20.98 -16.41
C ILE A 330 -7.93 -21.83 -15.36
N ILE A 331 -7.86 -21.37 -14.10
CA ILE A 331 -7.20 -22.12 -13.03
C ILE A 331 -7.89 -23.47 -12.79
N GLU A 332 -9.23 -23.50 -12.80
CA GLU A 332 -10.00 -24.73 -12.66
C GLU A 332 -9.68 -25.72 -13.78
N MET A 333 -9.71 -25.26 -15.03
CA MET A 333 -9.37 -26.09 -16.19
C MET A 333 -7.94 -26.64 -16.12
N ARG A 334 -6.96 -25.79 -15.75
CA ARG A 334 -5.56 -26.20 -15.62
C ARG A 334 -5.38 -27.24 -14.52
N LYS A 335 -6.02 -27.06 -13.36
CA LYS A 335 -5.97 -28.03 -12.24
C LYS A 335 -6.57 -29.39 -12.62
N GLN A 336 -7.70 -29.41 -13.34
CA GLN A 336 -8.32 -30.64 -13.81
C GLN A 336 -7.39 -31.41 -14.75
N LYS A 337 -6.80 -30.74 -15.75
CA LYS A 337 -5.85 -31.35 -16.69
C LYS A 337 -4.59 -31.88 -15.99
N SER A 338 -4.02 -31.14 -15.03
CA SER A 338 -2.86 -31.61 -14.25
C SER A 338 -3.16 -32.85 -13.40
N THR A 339 -4.40 -33.01 -12.93
CA THR A 339 -4.80 -34.18 -12.14
C THR A 339 -4.94 -35.42 -13.02
N VAL A 340 -5.55 -35.28 -14.21
CA VAL A 340 -5.66 -36.37 -15.19
C VAL A 340 -4.27 -36.82 -15.66
N ALA A 341 -3.37 -35.88 -15.97
CA ALA A 341 -2.01 -36.20 -16.43
C ALA A 341 -1.15 -36.92 -15.37
N ARG A 342 -1.49 -36.83 -14.07
CA ARG A 342 -0.81 -37.56 -12.99
C ARG A 342 -1.39 -38.95 -12.73
N ALA A 343 -2.61 -39.20 -13.21
CA ALA A 343 -3.32 -40.47 -13.00
C ALA A 343 -3.11 -41.45 -14.17
N ALA A 344 -2.72 -40.96 -15.35
CA ALA A 344 -2.36 -41.73 -16.53
C ALA A 344 -0.89 -42.16 -16.50
#